data_AF-A0A2D8UGJ6-F1
#
_entry.id   AF-A0A2D8UGJ6-F1
#
_cell.length_a   1.000
_cell.length_b   1.000
_cell.length_c   1.000
_cell.angle_alpha   90.00
_cell.angle_beta   90.00
_cell.angle_gamma   90.00
#
_symmetry.space_group_name_H-M   'P 1'
#
loop_
_entity.id
_entity.type
_entity.pdbx_description
1 polymer ?
#
loop_
_entity_poly.entity_id
_entity_poly.type
_entity_poly.pdbx_seq_one_letter_code
_entity_poly.pdbx_strand_id
1 'polypeptide(L)'
;MKNAVSFGIIFTPKLSKAKNGTAPLYARITVNGERIELSLKRRITLSLWNEKRSRLKGYSEESLQVNKSLDRIFNKIYEAFRQLQEENKHLSAKSHSLKISKTI
;
A
#
# COMPACT_ATOMS: atom_id res chain seq x y z
N MET A 1 10.97 11.20 -21.97
CA MET A 1 11.23 10.04 -21.10
C MET A 1 9.95 9.75 -20.32
N LYS A 2 9.38 8.54 -20.38
CA LYS A 2 8.18 8.19 -19.59
C LYS A 2 8.60 8.12 -18.12
N ASN A 3 8.23 9.09 -17.30
CA ASN A 3 8.46 9.05 -15.85
C ASN A 3 7.70 7.83 -15.29
N ALA A 4 8.42 6.77 -14.93
CA ALA A 4 7.84 5.63 -14.26
C ALA A 4 7.41 6.06 -12.86
N VAL A 5 6.11 6.05 -12.59
CA VAL A 5 5.56 6.31 -11.26
C VAL A 5 6.10 5.23 -10.32
N SER A 6 6.84 5.62 -9.29
CA SER A 6 7.33 4.67 -8.28
C SER A 6 6.21 4.37 -7.29
N PHE A 7 5.96 3.08 -7.03
CA PHE A 7 4.91 2.62 -6.14
C PHE A 7 5.41 1.46 -5.28
N GLY A 8 5.16 1.51 -3.97
CA GLY A 8 5.51 0.45 -3.05
C GLY A 8 4.54 0.35 -1.87
N ILE A 9 4.27 -0.89 -1.44
CA ILE A 9 3.49 -1.19 -0.23
C ILE A 9 4.34 -2.08 0.66
N ILE A 10 4.53 -1.67 1.92
CA ILE A 10 5.20 -2.47 2.94
C ILE A 10 4.32 -2.51 4.18
N PHE A 11 4.18 -3.68 4.80
CA PHE A 11 3.54 -3.80 6.11
C PHE A 11 4.60 -3.77 7.20
N THR A 12 4.35 -3.05 8.28
CA THR A 12 5.32 -2.94 9.38
C THR A 12 4.61 -2.80 10.72
N PRO A 13 5.03 -3.54 11.76
CA PRO A 13 4.64 -3.22 13.11
C PRO A 13 5.24 -1.87 13.50
N LYS A 14 4.48 -1.07 14.23
CA LYS A 14 4.98 0.18 14.82
C LYS A 14 5.56 -0.12 16.19
N LEU A 15 6.86 -0.43 16.21
CA LEU A 15 7.59 -0.86 17.41
C LEU A 15 7.55 0.17 18.54
N SER A 16 7.52 1.47 18.23
CA SER A 16 7.35 2.54 19.23
C SER A 16 6.02 2.49 19.98
N LYS A 17 5.05 1.67 19.53
CA LYS A 17 3.76 1.43 20.20
C LYS A 17 3.60 -0.04 20.64
N ALA A 18 4.71 -0.76 20.74
CA ALA A 18 4.71 -2.13 21.26
C ALA A 18 4.32 -2.14 22.75
N LYS A 19 3.52 -3.14 23.14
CA LYS A 19 3.10 -3.38 24.52
C LYS A 19 2.80 -4.87 24.66
N ASN A 20 3.30 -5.49 25.74
CA ASN A 20 3.07 -6.90 26.07
C ASN A 20 3.39 -7.86 24.91
N GLY A 21 4.55 -7.69 24.26
CA GLY A 21 4.98 -8.57 23.16
C GLY A 21 4.20 -8.40 21.83
N THR A 22 3.25 -7.47 21.77
CA THR A 22 2.47 -7.17 20.56
C THR A 22 2.71 -5.74 20.09
N ALA A 23 2.55 -5.47 18.79
CA ALA A 23 2.62 -4.14 18.22
C ALA A 23 1.50 -3.88 17.20
N PRO A 24 1.02 -2.62 17.06
CA PRO A 24 0.03 -2.29 16.04
C PRO A 24 0.66 -2.35 14.65
N LEU A 25 -0.08 -2.90 13.70
CA LEU A 25 0.36 -3.11 12.32
C LEU A 25 -0.07 -1.95 11.42
N TYR A 26 0.83 -1.52 10.56
CA TYR A 26 0.62 -0.42 9.62
C TYR A 26 0.91 -0.87 8.19
N ALA A 27 0.19 -0.28 7.23
CA ALA A 27 0.56 -0.28 5.82
C ALA A 27 1.29 1.02 5.51
N ARG A 28 2.49 0.92 4.97
CA ARG A 28 3.28 2.03 4.45
C ARG A 28 3.15 2.00 2.93
N ILE A 29 2.61 3.07 2.37
CA ILE A 29 2.45 3.23 0.92
C ILE A 29 3.39 4.36 0.49
N THR A 30 4.18 4.10 -0.53
CA THR A 30 5.09 5.08 -1.13
C THR A 30 4.71 5.30 -2.57
N VAL A 31 4.51 6.55 -2.97
CA VAL A 31 4.20 6.96 -4.35
C VAL A 31 5.09 8.14 -4.71
N ASN A 32 5.93 8.02 -5.74
CA ASN A 32 6.81 9.11 -6.20
C ASN A 32 7.67 9.76 -5.10
N GLY A 33 8.13 8.96 -4.12
CA GLY A 33 8.91 9.45 -2.98
C GLY A 33 8.08 9.98 -1.81
N GLU A 34 6.79 10.24 -1.99
CA GLU A 34 5.88 10.57 -0.91
C GLU A 34 5.43 9.32 -0.17
N ARG A 35 5.30 9.41 1.16
CA ARG A 35 5.01 8.26 2.02
C ARG A 35 3.83 8.54 2.93
N ILE A 36 2.86 7.64 2.91
CA ILE A 36 1.76 7.62 3.88
C ILE A 36 1.80 6.34 4.71
N GLU A 37 1.40 6.44 5.97
CA GLU A 37 1.24 5.30 6.87
C GLU A 37 -0.22 5.17 7.30
N LEU A 38 -0.82 4.01 7.07
CA LEU A 38 -2.20 3.69 7.43
C LEU A 38 -2.21 2.66 8.55
N SER A 39 -2.90 2.96 9.65
CA SER A 39 -3.11 1.99 10.73
C SER A 39 -4.08 0.91 10.27
N LEU A 40 -3.70 -0.36 10.41
CA LEU A 40 -4.59 -1.49 10.10
C LEU A 40 -5.51 -1.86 11.26
N LYS A 41 -5.52 -1.05 12.34
CA LYS A 41 -6.32 -1.26 13.57
C LYS A 41 -6.19 -2.67 14.15
N ARG A 42 -5.06 -3.33 13.92
CA ARG A 42 -4.76 -4.69 14.38
C ARG A 42 -3.40 -4.69 15.07
N ARG A 43 -3.29 -5.45 16.15
CA ARG A 43 -2.01 -5.75 16.79
C ARG A 43 -1.56 -7.15 16.39
N ILE A 44 -0.26 -7.36 16.32
CA ILE A 44 0.36 -8.65 16.00
C ILE A 44 1.39 -9.04 17.05
N THR A 45 1.56 -10.34 17.25
CA THR A 45 2.63 -10.90 18.07
C THR A 45 3.99 -10.69 17.40
N LEU A 46 4.89 -9.95 18.06
CA LEU A 46 6.19 -9.59 17.48
C LEU A 46 7.10 -10.80 17.26
N SER A 47 7.03 -11.83 18.11
CA SER A 47 7.83 -13.05 17.95
C SER A 47 7.48 -13.84 16.69
N LEU A 48 6.26 -13.67 16.17
CA LEU A 48 5.79 -14.25 14.92
C LEU A 48 6.09 -13.36 13.70
N TRP A 49 6.59 -12.14 13.88
CA TRP A 49 6.86 -11.25 12.75
C TRP A 49 8.16 -11.65 12.01
N ASN A 50 8.12 -11.58 10.68
CA ASN A 50 9.28 -11.69 9.82
C ASN A 50 9.45 -10.38 9.04
N GLU A 51 10.44 -9.59 9.45
CA GLU A 51 10.71 -8.26 8.88
C GLU A 51 11.04 -8.32 7.39
N LYS A 52 11.88 -9.28 6.97
CA LYS A 52 12.29 -9.42 5.56
C LYS A 52 11.12 -9.74 4.64
N ARG A 53 10.17 -10.53 5.13
CA ARG A 53 8.97 -10.92 4.37
C ARG A 53 7.80 -9.96 4.58
N SER A 54 7.92 -9.01 5.51
CA SER A 54 6.84 -8.09 5.89
C SER A 54 5.54 -8.84 6.28
N ARG A 55 5.67 -10.02 6.92
CA ARG A 55 4.57 -10.96 7.21
C ARG A 55 4.82 -11.76 8.47
N LEU A 56 3.79 -12.46 8.98
CA LEU A 56 3.97 -13.41 10.08
C LEU A 56 4.55 -14.73 9.57
N LYS A 57 5.43 -15.35 10.36
CA LYS A 57 6.03 -16.67 10.13
C LYS A 57 5.27 -17.76 10.89
N GLY A 58 5.36 -18.99 10.39
CA GLY A 58 4.72 -20.16 10.99
C GLY A 58 3.26 -20.34 10.54
N TYR A 59 2.57 -21.25 11.22
CA TYR A 59 1.23 -21.75 10.84
C TYR A 59 0.19 -21.55 11.96
N SER A 60 0.45 -20.65 12.91
CA SER A 60 -0.54 -20.32 13.93
C SER A 60 -1.79 -19.68 13.28
N GLU A 61 -2.94 -19.80 13.96
CA GLU A 61 -4.19 -19.17 13.51
C GLU A 61 -4.00 -17.67 13.27
N GLU A 62 -3.27 -16.98 14.15
CA GLU A 62 -2.92 -15.57 13.97
C GLU A 62 -2.14 -15.34 12.67
N SER A 63 -1.12 -16.16 12.40
CA SER A 63 -0.28 -16.03 11.20
C SER A 63 -1.11 -16.18 9.93
N LEU A 64 -1.98 -17.18 9.87
CA LEU A 64 -2.85 -17.45 8.73
C LEU A 64 -3.87 -16.31 8.53
N GLN A 65 -4.57 -15.90 9.58
CA GLN A 65 -5.60 -14.85 9.53
C GLN A 65 -5.02 -13.48 9.19
N VAL A 66 -3.88 -13.12 9.79
CA VAL A 66 -3.20 -11.85 9.52
C VAL A 66 -2.67 -11.85 8.09
N ASN A 67 -1.94 -12.87 7.66
CA ASN A 67 -1.38 -12.91 6.31
C ASN A 67 -2.48 -12.84 5.23
N LYS A 68 -3.59 -13.60 5.41
CA LYS A 68 -4.76 -13.52 4.50
C LYS A 68 -5.41 -12.13 4.51
N SER A 69 -5.37 -11.42 5.64
CA SER A 69 -5.85 -10.03 5.70
C SER A 69 -4.90 -9.08 4.96
N LEU A 70 -3.59 -9.27 5.09
CA LEU A 70 -2.58 -8.45 4.41
C LEU A 70 -2.69 -8.59 2.89
N ASP A 71 -2.94 -9.80 2.38
CA ASP A 71 -3.15 -10.02 0.94
C ASP A 71 -4.39 -9.27 0.43
N ARG A 72 -5.50 -9.33 1.17
CA ARG A 72 -6.73 -8.58 0.83
C ARG A 72 -6.49 -7.07 0.83
N ILE A 73 -5.74 -6.55 1.80
CA ILE A 73 -5.43 -5.12 1.91
C ILE A 73 -4.49 -4.69 0.79
N PHE A 74 -3.46 -5.49 0.50
CA PHE A 74 -2.52 -5.24 -0.60
C PHE A 74 -3.28 -5.11 -1.93
N ASN A 75 -4.12 -6.10 -2.24
CA ASN A 75 -4.91 -6.08 -3.47
C ASN A 75 -5.79 -4.83 -3.56
N LYS A 76 -6.49 -4.46 -2.47
CA LYS A 76 -7.33 -3.24 -2.47
C LYS A 76 -6.54 -1.95 -2.71
N ILE A 77 -5.39 -1.80 -2.06
CA ILE A 77 -4.54 -0.61 -2.25
C ILE A 77 -4.00 -0.57 -3.68
N TYR A 78 -3.59 -1.73 -4.19
CA TYR A 78 -3.04 -1.85 -5.53
C TYR A 78 -4.08 -1.57 -6.63
N GLU A 79 -5.31 -2.08 -6.49
CA GLU A 79 -6.41 -1.76 -7.40
C GLU A 79 -6.78 -0.27 -7.35
N ALA A 80 -6.86 0.32 -6.15
CA ALA A 80 -7.10 1.77 -6.02
C ALA A 80 -6.01 2.59 -6.71
N PHE A 81 -4.73 2.18 -6.60
CA PHE A 81 -3.64 2.83 -7.31
C PHE A 81 -3.75 2.67 -8.84
N ARG A 82 -4.10 1.49 -9.34
CA ARG A 82 -4.32 1.26 -10.78
C ARG A 82 -5.44 2.15 -11.32
N GLN A 83 -6.57 2.21 -10.63
CA GLN A 83 -7.70 3.04 -11.02
C GLN A 83 -7.31 4.52 -11.09
N LEU A 84 -6.60 5.03 -10.08
CA LEU A 84 -6.09 6.42 -10.09
C LEU A 84 -5.12 6.67 -11.25
N GLN A 85 -4.27 5.71 -11.61
CA GLN A 85 -3.39 5.85 -12.77
C GLN A 85 -4.16 5.88 -14.09
N GLU A 86 -5.21 5.07 -14.23
CA GLU A 86 -6.07 5.05 -15.42
C GLU A 86 -6.84 6.36 -15.55
N GLU A 87 -7.45 6.85 -14.48
CA GLU A 87 -8.15 8.15 -14.45
C GLU A 87 -7.21 9.30 -14.83
N ASN A 88 -5.99 9.34 -14.29
CA ASN A 88 -4.99 10.34 -14.66
C ASN A 88 -4.56 10.23 -16.14
N LYS A 89 -4.45 9.02 -16.69
CA LYS A 89 -4.20 8.83 -18.13
C LYS A 89 -5.37 9.33 -18.97
N HIS A 90 -6.61 9.06 -18.57
CA HIS A 90 -7.80 9.52 -19.27
C HIS A 90 -7.94 11.05 -19.24
N LEU A 91 -7.65 11.69 -18.10
CA LEU A 91 -7.60 13.15 -18.00
C LEU A 91 -6.50 13.73 -18.88
N SER A 92 -5.30 13.14 -18.85
CA SER A 92 -4.21 13.56 -19.72
C SER A 92 -4.58 13.44 -21.20
N ALA A 93 -5.18 12.33 -21.63
CA ALA A 93 -5.62 12.13 -23.02
C ALA A 93 -6.68 13.17 -23.44
N LYS A 94 -7.66 13.48 -22.58
CA LYS A 94 -8.66 14.53 -22.82
C LYS A 94 -8.06 15.93 -22.84
N SER A 95 -7.07 16.22 -21.99
CA SER A 95 -6.36 17.51 -22.01
C SER A 95 -5.49 17.69 -23.27
N HIS A 96 -4.99 16.60 -23.87
CA HIS A 96 -4.28 16.66 -25.15
C HIS A 96 -5.23 16.77 -26.36
N SER A 97 -6.51 16.39 -26.24
CA SER A 97 -7.51 16.56 -27.30
C SER A 97 -8.24 17.91 -27.27
N LEU A 98 -8.02 18.77 -26.27
CA LEU A 98 -8.66 20.08 -26.14
C LEU A 98 -7.74 21.26 -26.47
N LYS A 99 -6.85 21.09 -27.46
CA LYS A 99 -6.09 22.18 -28.10
C LYS A 99 -6.09 22.06 -29.63
N ILE A 100 -7.22 21.68 -30.24
CA ILE A 100 -7.43 21.92 -31.67
C ILE A 100 -8.91 22.19 -31.90
N SER A 101 -9.38 23.41 -31.58
CA SER A 101 -10.35 24.14 -32.42
C SER A 101 -10.78 25.42 -31.70
N LYS A 102 -10.11 26.53 -32.03
CA LYS A 102 -10.71 27.84 -32.34
C LYS A 102 -9.59 28.85 -32.59
N THR A 103 -8.93 28.66 -33.71
CA THR A 103 -8.33 29.76 -34.47
C THR A 103 -8.42 29.34 -35.92
N ILE A 104 -9.60 29.48 -36.51
CA ILE A 104 -9.88 30.27 -37.72
C ILE A 104 -11.33 30.75 -37.57
#